data_AF-W5VPN5-F1
#
_entry.id   AF-W5VPN5-F1
#
_cell.length_a   1.000
_cell.length_b   1.000
_cell.length_c   1.000
_cell.angle_alpha   90.00
_cell.angle_beta   90.00
_cell.angle_gamma   90.00
#
_symmetry.space_group_name_H-M   'P 1'
#
loop_
_entity.id
_entity.type
_entity.pdbx_description
1 polymer ?
#
loop_
_entity_poly.entity_id
_entity_poly.type
_entity_poly.pdbx_seq_one_letter_code
_entity_poly.pdbx_strand_id
1 'polypeptide(L)'
;HAIVKEQYALLNDEILPLLAAEGIRFVKRAEWNAAQRDWISDFFFREVMPVITPIGLDPSHPFPRVLNKSLNFAVELEGRDAFGRSSGAAIVQAPRVLPRVIRLPRELGDAEYTFVFLSSILHEFVHELFSGMKVLGCYQFRVTRNSDLFVDEEEVKNLRAKIQGELPQRHFGDAVRLEVANSCSEAMTQFLLGQFNLTESDLFRVAGPVNLVRLMQVPDWVVRNDLKSPPFTPG
;
A
#
# COMPACT_ATOMS: atom_id res chain seq x y z
N HIS A 1 -8.54 3.00 17.64
CA HIS A 1 -8.62 3.90 16.46
C HIS A 1 -8.03 5.29 16.68
N ALA A 2 -8.16 5.91 17.88
CA ALA A 2 -7.68 7.27 18.16
C ALA A 2 -6.21 7.53 17.79
N ILE A 3 -5.28 6.68 18.25
CA ILE A 3 -3.83 6.81 17.98
C ILE A 3 -3.54 6.87 16.47
N VAL A 4 -4.22 6.05 15.65
CA VAL A 4 -4.01 6.05 14.20
C VAL A 4 -4.52 7.35 13.60
N LYS A 5 -5.69 7.85 14.03
CA LYS A 5 -6.21 9.14 13.58
C LYS A 5 -5.23 10.28 13.89
N GLU A 6 -4.68 10.29 15.10
CA GLU A 6 -3.67 11.26 15.54
C GLU A 6 -2.39 11.17 14.71
N GLN A 7 -1.88 9.97 14.41
CA GLN A 7 -0.71 9.78 13.55
C GLN A 7 -0.89 10.41 12.17
N TYR A 8 -2.06 10.25 11.54
CA TYR A 8 -2.32 10.85 10.23
C TYR A 8 -2.58 12.36 10.30
N ALA A 9 -3.16 12.86 11.39
CA ALA A 9 -3.27 14.31 11.61
C ALA A 9 -1.88 14.95 11.74
N LEU A 10 -1.04 14.42 12.63
CA LEU A 10 0.35 14.87 12.82
C LEU A 10 1.14 14.81 11.50
N LEU A 11 0.99 13.73 10.73
CA LEU A 11 1.65 13.61 9.43
C LEU A 11 1.22 14.73 8.47
N ASN A 12 -0.08 14.90 8.28
CA ASN A 12 -0.63 15.78 7.24
C ASN A 12 -0.57 17.27 7.61
N ASP A 13 -0.79 17.59 8.89
CA ASP A 13 -1.01 18.96 9.35
C ASP A 13 0.26 19.59 9.93
N GLU A 14 1.26 18.78 10.33
CA GLU A 14 2.51 19.27 10.93
C GLU A 14 3.74 18.78 10.16
N ILE A 15 3.96 17.47 10.07
CA ILE A 15 5.22 16.90 9.54
C ILE A 15 5.42 17.25 8.07
N LEU A 16 4.43 16.99 7.20
CA LEU A 16 4.57 17.26 5.77
C LEU A 16 4.72 18.76 5.46
N PRO A 17 3.96 19.68 6.09
CA PRO A 17 4.21 21.11 5.95
C PRO A 17 5.61 21.57 6.41
N LEU A 18 6.08 21.09 7.57
CA LEU A 18 7.41 21.44 8.08
C LEU A 18 8.53 20.92 7.17
N LEU A 19 8.42 19.68 6.67
CA LEU A 19 9.36 19.15 5.67
C LEU A 19 9.36 19.99 4.38
N ALA A 20 8.18 20.42 3.93
CA ALA A 20 8.09 21.25 2.72
C ALA A 20 8.78 22.60 2.89
N ALA A 21 8.69 23.22 4.08
CA ALA A 21 9.41 24.45 4.41
C ALA A 21 10.94 24.26 4.36
N GLU A 22 11.42 23.05 4.64
CA GLU A 22 12.83 22.65 4.55
C GLU A 22 13.26 22.14 3.16
N GLY A 23 12.42 22.29 2.14
CA GLY A 23 12.75 21.85 0.77
C GLY A 23 12.61 20.34 0.54
N ILE A 24 11.87 19.64 1.40
CA ILE A 24 11.55 18.21 1.29
C ILE A 24 10.03 18.08 1.07
N ARG A 25 9.61 17.87 -0.17
CA ARG A 25 8.20 17.89 -0.55
C ARG A 25 7.69 16.52 -0.97
N PHE A 26 6.51 16.15 -0.47
CA PHE A 26 5.73 15.01 -0.97
C PHE A 26 4.57 15.55 -1.78
N VAL A 27 4.65 15.45 -3.11
CA VAL A 27 3.68 16.07 -4.01
C VAL A 27 2.45 15.16 -4.12
N LYS A 28 1.27 15.73 -3.83
CA LYS A 28 0.01 15.00 -3.97
C LYS A 28 -0.32 14.85 -5.45
N ARG A 29 -1.02 13.77 -5.79
CA ARG A 29 -1.48 13.49 -7.16
C ARG A 29 -2.20 14.66 -7.85
N ALA A 30 -3.01 15.40 -7.10
CA ALA A 30 -3.76 16.55 -7.60
C ALA A 30 -2.88 17.78 -7.92
N GLU A 31 -1.62 17.77 -7.47
CA GLU A 31 -0.67 18.88 -7.60
C GLU A 31 0.42 18.58 -8.66
N TRP A 32 0.37 17.41 -9.32
CA TRP A 32 1.36 17.07 -10.35
C TRP A 32 1.23 18.02 -11.54
N ASN A 33 2.34 18.66 -11.89
CA ASN A 33 2.44 19.40 -13.15
C ASN A 33 2.59 18.44 -14.35
N ALA A 34 2.51 18.98 -15.57
CA ALA A 34 2.57 18.17 -16.79
C ALA A 34 3.87 17.35 -16.91
N ALA A 35 5.04 17.98 -16.68
CA ALA A 35 6.32 17.32 -16.79
C ALA A 35 6.51 16.21 -15.72
N GLN A 36 6.03 16.45 -14.50
CA GLN A 36 6.00 15.43 -13.44
C GLN A 36 5.10 14.26 -13.83
N ARG A 37 3.90 14.54 -14.35
CA ARG A 37 2.94 13.53 -14.79
C ARG A 37 3.51 12.65 -15.91
N ASP A 38 4.17 13.24 -16.90
CA ASP A 38 4.80 12.51 -18.00
C ASP A 38 5.92 11.59 -17.50
N TRP A 39 6.80 12.10 -16.64
CA TRP A 39 7.86 11.27 -16.04
C TRP A 39 7.30 10.14 -15.17
N ILE A 40 6.26 10.41 -14.38
CA ILE A 40 5.61 9.41 -13.53
C ILE A 40 4.92 8.34 -14.40
N SER A 41 4.30 8.74 -15.52
CA SER A 41 3.73 7.83 -16.50
C SER A 41 4.79 6.89 -17.06
N ASP A 42 5.91 7.43 -17.54
CA ASP A 42 7.03 6.63 -18.06
C ASP A 42 7.58 5.67 -16.99
N PHE A 43 7.75 6.15 -15.76
CA PHE A 43 8.15 5.32 -14.62
C PHE A 43 7.13 4.20 -14.36
N PHE A 44 5.83 4.50 -14.42
CA PHE A 44 4.78 3.49 -14.24
C PHE A 44 4.87 2.39 -15.29
N PHE A 45 4.90 2.72 -16.57
CA PHE A 45 4.95 1.73 -17.65
C PHE A 45 6.25 0.93 -17.66
N ARG A 46 7.38 1.55 -17.32
CA ARG A 46 8.70 0.89 -17.35
C ARG A 46 8.99 0.04 -16.12
N GLU A 47 8.70 0.54 -14.92
CA GLU A 47 9.16 -0.05 -13.67
C GLU A 47 8.04 -0.72 -12.85
N VAL A 48 6.82 -0.17 -12.91
CA VAL A 48 5.72 -0.56 -12.02
C VAL A 48 4.81 -1.58 -12.67
N MET A 49 4.28 -1.27 -13.86
CA MET A 49 3.33 -2.11 -14.59
C MET A 49 3.84 -3.54 -14.85
N PRO A 50 5.12 -3.77 -15.25
CA PRO A 50 5.61 -5.12 -15.56
C PRO A 50 5.65 -6.08 -14.37
N VAL A 51 5.70 -5.54 -13.14
CA VAL A 51 5.79 -6.35 -11.92
C VAL A 51 4.48 -6.39 -11.13
N ILE A 52 3.42 -5.75 -11.64
CA ILE A 52 2.11 -5.76 -11.03
C ILE A 52 1.22 -6.81 -11.66
N THR A 53 0.48 -7.52 -10.81
CA THR A 53 -0.46 -8.54 -11.24
C THR A 53 -1.88 -8.15 -10.82
N PRO A 54 -2.75 -7.72 -11.77
CA PRO A 54 -4.16 -7.55 -11.50
C PRO A 54 -4.86 -8.91 -11.42
N ILE A 55 -5.75 -9.07 -10.45
CA ILE A 55 -6.53 -10.29 -10.23
C ILE A 55 -8.01 -9.89 -10.24
N GLY A 56 -8.71 -10.21 -11.33
CA GLY A 56 -10.16 -10.03 -11.41
C GLY A 56 -10.88 -10.97 -10.44
N LEU A 57 -11.92 -10.46 -9.78
CA LEU A 57 -12.77 -11.25 -8.89
C LEU A 57 -14.00 -11.71 -9.67
N ASP A 58 -14.12 -13.01 -9.85
CA ASP A 58 -15.28 -13.67 -10.48
C ASP A 58 -15.50 -15.06 -9.84
N PRO A 59 -16.61 -15.77 -10.10
CA PRO A 59 -16.85 -17.08 -9.49
C PRO A 59 -15.75 -18.13 -9.74
N SER A 60 -14.99 -17.99 -10.82
CA SER A 60 -13.86 -18.86 -11.18
C SER A 60 -12.53 -18.38 -10.60
N HIS A 61 -12.45 -17.10 -10.19
CA HIS A 61 -11.27 -16.48 -9.59
C HIS A 61 -11.62 -15.92 -8.20
N PRO A 62 -11.50 -16.75 -7.14
CA PRO A 62 -11.80 -16.32 -5.78
C PRO A 62 -10.82 -15.25 -5.30
N PHE A 63 -11.18 -14.59 -4.19
CA PHE A 63 -10.35 -13.57 -3.58
C PHE A 63 -8.92 -14.07 -3.33
N PRO A 64 -7.88 -13.34 -3.81
CA PRO A 64 -6.52 -13.83 -3.76
C PRO A 64 -5.98 -13.83 -2.34
N ARG A 65 -5.02 -14.72 -2.07
CA ARG A 65 -4.30 -14.69 -0.80
C ARG A 65 -3.43 -13.43 -0.73
N VAL A 66 -3.87 -12.46 0.06
CA VAL A 66 -3.14 -11.21 0.31
C VAL A 66 -2.03 -11.42 1.35
N LEU A 67 -0.81 -11.02 0.99
CA LEU A 67 0.36 -11.11 1.88
C LEU A 67 0.21 -10.21 3.11
N ASN A 68 0.62 -10.72 4.27
CA ASN A 68 0.64 -9.93 5.51
C ASN A 68 1.42 -8.61 5.31
N LYS A 69 0.88 -7.49 5.78
CA LYS A 69 1.47 -6.14 5.73
C LYS A 69 1.90 -5.66 4.32
N SER A 70 1.35 -6.23 3.23
CA SER A 70 1.56 -5.72 1.86
C SER A 70 0.66 -4.52 1.57
N LEU A 71 1.00 -3.78 0.51
CA LEU A 71 0.17 -2.74 -0.07
C LEU A 71 -0.64 -3.37 -1.19
N ASN A 72 -1.96 -3.22 -1.17
CA ASN A 72 -2.86 -3.77 -2.17
C ASN A 72 -3.89 -2.71 -2.52
N PHE A 73 -4.55 -2.86 -3.66
CA PHE A 73 -5.62 -1.99 -4.11
C PHE A 73 -6.84 -2.84 -4.43
N ALA A 74 -7.99 -2.44 -3.91
CA ALA A 74 -9.28 -2.96 -4.31
C ALA A 74 -9.86 -2.00 -5.35
N VAL A 75 -10.18 -2.54 -6.52
CA VAL A 75 -10.61 -1.77 -7.69
C VAL A 75 -12.04 -2.17 -8.00
N GLU A 76 -12.94 -1.20 -8.03
CA GLU A 76 -14.32 -1.39 -8.48
C GLU A 76 -14.35 -1.22 -10.00
N LEU A 77 -14.95 -2.19 -10.69
CA LEU A 77 -14.93 -2.28 -12.14
C LEU A 77 -16.35 -2.41 -12.69
N GLU A 78 -16.58 -1.81 -13.85
CA GLU A 78 -17.80 -1.93 -14.63
C GLU A 78 -17.46 -2.29 -16.08
N GLY A 79 -18.24 -3.19 -16.67
CA GLY A 79 -18.11 -3.60 -18.07
C GLY A 79 -17.64 -5.04 -18.24
N ARG A 80 -17.00 -5.31 -19.38
CA ARG A 80 -16.49 -6.63 -19.74
C ARG A 80 -15.03 -6.50 -20.16
N ASP A 81 -14.20 -7.43 -19.71
CA ASP A 81 -12.81 -7.49 -20.18
C ASP A 81 -12.75 -7.89 -21.67
N ALA A 82 -11.54 -7.88 -22.24
CA ALA A 82 -11.29 -8.30 -23.63
C ALA A 82 -11.73 -9.74 -23.94
N PHE A 83 -12.03 -10.55 -22.92
CA PHE A 83 -12.48 -11.94 -23.02
C PHE A 83 -13.98 -12.09 -22.74
N GLY A 84 -14.73 -10.98 -22.60
CA GLY A 84 -16.17 -10.96 -22.39
C GLY A 84 -16.61 -11.29 -20.96
N ARG A 85 -15.67 -11.41 -20.01
CA ARG A 85 -15.98 -11.65 -18.59
C ARG A 85 -16.36 -10.35 -17.90
N SER A 86 -17.42 -10.40 -17.10
CA SER A 86 -17.81 -9.32 -16.21
C SER A 86 -17.25 -9.60 -14.82
N SER A 87 -16.28 -8.80 -14.38
CA SER A 87 -15.80 -8.81 -13.00
C SER A 87 -16.13 -7.45 -12.38
N GLY A 88 -16.96 -7.44 -11.32
CA GLY A 88 -17.36 -6.20 -10.64
C GLY A 88 -16.24 -5.59 -9.76
N ALA A 89 -15.20 -6.38 -9.49
CA ALA A 89 -14.07 -5.94 -8.69
C ALA A 89 -12.78 -6.66 -9.10
N ALA A 90 -11.64 -6.06 -8.77
CA ALA A 90 -10.32 -6.66 -8.92
C ALA A 90 -9.40 -6.26 -7.76
N ILE A 91 -8.40 -7.09 -7.50
CA ILE A 91 -7.34 -6.82 -6.54
C ILE A 91 -6.02 -6.63 -7.30
N VAL A 92 -5.33 -5.54 -7.00
CA VAL A 92 -3.99 -5.27 -7.49
C VAL A 92 -3.03 -5.35 -6.32
N GLN A 93 -2.07 -6.26 -6.38
CA GLN A 93 -1.07 -6.41 -5.34
C GLN A 93 0.21 -5.67 -5.74
N ALA A 94 0.68 -4.74 -4.91
CA ALA A 94 1.95 -4.06 -5.13
C ALA A 94 3.09 -4.86 -4.47
N PRO A 95 4.01 -5.49 -5.24
CA PRO A 95 5.10 -6.26 -4.67
C PRO A 95 5.96 -5.44 -3.70
N ARG A 96 6.61 -6.13 -2.75
CA ARG A 96 7.48 -5.46 -1.76
C ARG A 96 8.78 -4.91 -2.35
N VAL A 97 9.19 -5.41 -3.52
CA VAL A 97 10.36 -4.92 -4.25
C VAL A 97 10.16 -3.48 -4.77
N LEU A 98 8.91 -3.07 -5.02
CA LEU A 98 8.62 -1.72 -5.45
C LEU A 98 8.79 -0.72 -4.28
N PRO A 99 9.57 0.37 -4.46
CA PRO A 99 9.69 1.41 -3.46
C PRO A 99 8.33 2.05 -3.20
N ARG A 100 8.02 2.35 -1.93
CA ARG A 100 6.72 2.95 -1.55
C ARG A 100 6.71 4.47 -1.67
N VAL A 101 7.89 5.06 -1.65
CA VAL A 101 8.15 6.46 -1.91
C VAL A 101 9.16 6.52 -3.05
N ILE A 102 8.89 7.31 -4.07
CA ILE A 102 9.74 7.47 -5.25
C ILE A 102 10.23 8.91 -5.27
N ARG A 103 11.54 9.11 -5.41
CA ARG A 103 12.13 10.43 -5.59
C ARG A 103 12.00 10.85 -7.05
N LEU A 104 11.46 12.03 -7.30
CA LEU A 104 11.48 12.64 -8.63
C LEU A 104 12.88 13.17 -8.96
N PRO A 105 13.25 13.23 -10.25
CA PRO A 105 14.43 13.98 -10.69
C PRO A 105 14.36 15.42 -10.19
N ARG A 106 15.52 15.98 -9.83
CA ARG A 106 15.61 17.30 -9.18
C ARG A 106 15.00 18.39 -10.06
N GLU A 107 15.24 18.32 -11.36
CA GLU A 107 14.74 19.24 -12.38
C GLU A 107 13.22 19.22 -12.56
N LEU A 108 12.55 18.15 -12.12
CA LEU A 108 11.09 18.03 -12.14
C LEU A 108 10.45 18.39 -10.79
N GLY A 109 11.26 18.60 -9.76
CA GLY A 109 10.80 18.91 -8.41
C GLY A 109 10.70 20.41 -8.16
N ASP A 110 9.68 20.82 -7.40
CA ASP A 110 9.56 22.20 -6.91
C ASP A 110 10.43 22.46 -5.67
N ALA A 111 11.16 21.45 -5.21
CA ALA A 111 12.03 21.46 -4.04
C ALA A 111 13.24 20.53 -4.26
N GLU A 112 14.30 20.71 -3.46
CA GLU A 112 15.55 19.93 -3.57
C GLU A 112 15.31 18.41 -3.49
N TYR A 113 14.39 18.01 -2.60
CA TYR A 113 13.94 16.64 -2.46
C TYR A 113 12.44 16.58 -2.70
N THR A 114 12.06 16.12 -3.89
CA THR A 114 10.66 15.95 -4.26
C THR A 114 10.33 14.47 -4.35
N PHE A 115 9.27 14.04 -3.67
CA PHE A 115 8.84 12.66 -3.59
C PHE A 115 7.38 12.49 -4.01
N VAL A 116 7.06 11.31 -4.52
CA VAL A 116 5.69 10.87 -4.79
C VAL A 116 5.46 9.48 -4.18
N PHE A 117 4.22 9.21 -3.77
CA PHE A 117 3.85 7.91 -3.22
C PHE A 117 3.53 6.92 -4.34
N LEU A 118 3.99 5.67 -4.21
CA LEU A 118 3.59 4.59 -5.13
C LEU A 118 2.07 4.44 -5.18
N SER A 119 1.38 4.66 -4.06
CA SER A 119 -0.07 4.62 -4.01
C SER A 119 -0.73 5.69 -4.86
N SER A 120 -0.13 6.86 -4.98
CA SER A 120 -0.62 7.93 -5.86
C SER A 120 -0.42 7.59 -7.33
N ILE A 121 0.73 6.99 -7.68
CA ILE A 121 1.02 6.51 -9.04
C ILE A 121 -0.01 5.44 -9.44
N LEU A 122 -0.19 4.42 -8.58
CA LEU A 122 -1.13 3.35 -8.87
C LEU A 122 -2.56 3.84 -8.97
N HIS A 123 -2.97 4.74 -8.07
CA HIS A 123 -4.31 5.30 -8.13
C HIS A 123 -4.57 6.11 -9.41
N GLU A 124 -3.54 6.71 -10.01
CA GLU A 124 -3.67 7.42 -11.29
C GLU A 124 -3.76 6.45 -12.47
N PHE A 125 -2.84 5.48 -12.55
CA PHE A 125 -2.67 4.63 -13.73
C PHE A 125 -3.30 3.23 -13.61
N VAL A 126 -4.09 2.96 -12.57
CA VAL A 126 -4.75 1.66 -12.37
C VAL A 126 -5.61 1.24 -13.57
N HIS A 127 -6.20 2.20 -14.28
CA HIS A 127 -7.04 1.95 -15.45
C HIS A 127 -6.29 1.27 -16.60
N GLU A 128 -4.97 1.50 -16.72
CA GLU A 128 -4.10 0.85 -17.71
C GLU A 128 -3.98 -0.67 -17.48
N LEU A 129 -4.28 -1.15 -16.28
CA LEU A 129 -4.26 -2.58 -15.95
C LEU A 129 -5.55 -3.30 -16.39
N PHE A 130 -6.59 -2.56 -16.79
CA PHE A 130 -7.96 -3.05 -16.97
C PHE A 130 -8.54 -2.64 -18.33
N SER A 131 -7.87 -3.01 -19.42
CA SER A 131 -8.31 -2.71 -20.78
C SER A 131 -9.72 -3.22 -21.09
N GLY A 132 -10.59 -2.32 -21.56
CA GLY A 132 -11.99 -2.62 -21.89
C GLY A 132 -12.97 -2.49 -20.72
N MET A 133 -12.48 -2.24 -19.51
CA MET A 133 -13.31 -2.02 -18.32
C MET A 133 -13.19 -0.59 -17.81
N LYS A 134 -14.26 -0.10 -17.19
CA LYS A 134 -14.30 1.21 -16.54
C LYS A 134 -13.98 1.04 -15.05
N VAL A 135 -12.93 1.72 -14.59
CA VAL A 135 -12.62 1.81 -13.16
C VAL A 135 -13.57 2.82 -12.50
N LEU A 136 -14.37 2.35 -11.55
CA LEU A 136 -15.30 3.18 -10.76
C LEU A 136 -14.63 3.73 -9.50
N GLY A 137 -13.71 2.96 -8.93
CA GLY A 137 -13.02 3.30 -7.69
C GLY A 137 -11.74 2.48 -7.52
N CYS A 138 -10.75 3.05 -6.83
CA CYS A 138 -9.49 2.39 -6.52
C CYS A 138 -9.10 2.74 -5.10
N TYR A 139 -9.00 1.73 -4.24
CA TYR A 139 -8.83 1.95 -2.81
C TYR A 139 -7.66 1.13 -2.30
N GLN A 140 -6.62 1.81 -1.82
CA GLN A 140 -5.53 1.14 -1.14
C GLN A 140 -6.01 0.49 0.15
N PHE A 141 -5.53 -0.72 0.41
CA PHE A 141 -5.75 -1.42 1.67
C PHE A 141 -4.54 -2.25 2.07
N ARG A 142 -4.48 -2.53 3.37
CA ARG A 142 -3.45 -3.36 3.98
C ARG A 142 -4.07 -4.20 5.08
N VAL A 143 -3.70 -5.47 5.11
CA VAL A 143 -4.07 -6.38 6.20
C VAL A 143 -2.87 -6.67 7.07
N THR A 144 -3.08 -6.64 8.38
CA THR A 144 -2.15 -7.19 9.36
C THR A 144 -2.71 -8.49 9.90
N ARG A 145 -1.89 -9.53 9.89
CA ARG A 145 -2.19 -10.87 10.39
C ARG A 145 -1.35 -11.17 11.63
N ASN A 146 -1.93 -11.95 12.54
CA ASN A 146 -1.20 -12.50 13.68
C ASN A 146 -0.01 -13.35 13.19
N SER A 147 1.07 -13.31 13.97
CA SER A 147 2.30 -14.07 13.67
C SER A 147 2.46 -15.29 14.56
N ASP A 148 1.39 -15.66 15.29
CA ASP A 148 1.41 -16.73 16.26
C ASP A 148 1.52 -18.09 15.57
N LEU A 149 2.44 -18.90 16.09
CA LEU A 149 2.60 -20.31 15.74
C LEU A 149 1.52 -21.07 16.51
N PHE A 150 0.54 -21.66 15.82
CA PHE A 150 -0.34 -22.64 16.44
C PHE A 150 0.46 -23.95 16.59
N VAL A 151 1.18 -24.09 17.72
CA VAL A 151 1.76 -25.38 18.09
C VAL A 151 0.65 -26.19 18.73
N ASP A 152 0.15 -27.20 18.02
CA ASP A 152 -0.79 -28.16 18.58
C ASP A 152 -0.05 -28.99 19.65
N GLU A 153 -0.26 -28.65 20.93
CA GLU A 153 0.46 -29.24 22.07
C GLU A 153 0.10 -30.72 22.32
N GLU A 154 -1.00 -31.20 21.72
CA GLU A 154 -1.48 -32.58 21.90
C GLU A 154 -0.72 -33.62 21.03
N GLU A 155 0.07 -33.20 20.03
CA GLU A 155 0.89 -34.08 19.17
C GLU A 155 2.39 -33.74 19.21
N VAL A 156 3.13 -34.13 20.25
CA VAL A 156 4.58 -33.83 20.32
C VAL A 156 5.46 -35.08 20.37
N LYS A 157 6.19 -35.34 19.28
CA LYS A 157 7.50 -36.04 19.31
C LYS A 157 8.65 -35.28 18.63
N ASN A 158 8.41 -34.25 17.81
CA ASN A 158 9.50 -33.46 17.20
C ASN A 158 9.11 -32.02 16.85
N LEU A 159 9.15 -31.15 17.86
CA LEU A 159 8.86 -29.72 17.76
C LEU A 159 9.74 -28.99 16.72
N ARG A 160 11.00 -29.41 16.58
CA ARG A 160 11.99 -28.76 15.70
C ARG A 160 11.70 -28.94 14.21
N ALA A 161 11.08 -30.07 13.83
CA ALA A 161 10.74 -30.40 12.44
C ALA A 161 9.47 -29.67 11.96
N LYS A 162 8.46 -29.49 12.84
CA LYS A 162 7.24 -28.72 12.53
C LYS A 162 7.52 -27.21 12.38
N ILE A 163 8.38 -26.63 13.23
CA ILE A 163 8.77 -25.20 13.10
C ILE A 163 9.42 -24.91 11.74
N GLN A 164 10.20 -25.84 11.19
CA GLN A 164 10.80 -25.68 9.86
C GLN A 164 9.77 -25.75 8.71
N GLY A 165 8.70 -26.55 8.88
CA GLY A 165 7.63 -26.72 7.89
C GLY A 165 6.56 -25.62 7.89
N GLU A 166 6.35 -24.93 9.02
CA GLU A 166 5.32 -23.88 9.16
C GLU A 166 5.82 -22.45 8.92
N LEU A 167 7.14 -22.25 8.78
CA LEU A 167 7.76 -20.97 8.40
C LEU A 167 7.13 -20.31 7.15
N PRO A 168 6.73 -21.04 6.08
CA PRO A 168 6.03 -20.46 4.93
C PRO A 168 4.59 -20.03 5.23
N GLN A 169 3.95 -20.58 6.27
CA GLN A 169 2.54 -20.30 6.62
C GLN A 169 2.35 -19.02 7.44
N ARG A 170 3.43 -18.43 7.98
CA ARG A 170 3.41 -17.14 8.72
C ARG A 170 2.77 -15.98 7.97
N HIS A 171 2.76 -16.01 6.63
CA HIS A 171 2.15 -14.97 5.82
C HIS A 171 0.62 -15.03 5.80
N PHE A 172 0.00 -16.08 6.37
CA PHE A 172 -1.41 -16.41 6.22
C PHE A 172 -2.17 -16.69 7.52
N GLY A 173 -1.59 -16.40 8.70
CA GLY A 173 -2.33 -16.45 9.98
C GLY A 173 -3.56 -15.52 9.98
N ASP A 174 -4.41 -15.60 10.99
CA ASP A 174 -5.67 -14.85 11.01
C ASP A 174 -5.45 -13.34 10.87
N ALA A 175 -6.29 -12.72 10.03
CA ALA A 175 -6.31 -11.28 9.90
C ALA A 175 -6.83 -10.69 11.21
N VAL A 176 -6.18 -9.63 11.69
CA VAL A 176 -6.55 -8.96 12.95
C VAL A 176 -6.74 -7.46 12.80
N ARG A 177 -6.36 -6.91 11.64
CA ARG A 177 -6.51 -5.49 11.35
C ARG A 177 -6.55 -5.26 9.86
N LEU A 178 -7.54 -4.50 9.42
CA LEU A 178 -7.68 -4.00 8.06
C LEU A 178 -7.51 -2.49 8.06
N GLU A 179 -6.57 -1.99 7.27
CA GLU A 179 -6.40 -0.56 7.01
C GLU A 179 -6.90 -0.27 5.59
N VAL A 180 -7.76 0.72 5.41
CA VAL A 180 -8.28 1.14 4.10
C VAL A 180 -8.15 2.65 3.94
N ALA A 181 -8.05 3.12 2.69
CA ALA A 181 -8.17 4.56 2.41
C ALA A 181 -9.47 5.14 2.99
N ASN A 182 -9.43 6.37 3.49
CA ASN A 182 -10.62 7.08 3.95
C ASN A 182 -11.70 7.22 2.87
N SER A 183 -11.29 7.28 1.60
CA SER A 183 -12.16 7.34 0.42
C SER A 183 -12.76 5.99 0.02
N CYS A 184 -12.41 4.89 0.69
CA CYS A 184 -12.92 3.56 0.39
C CYS A 184 -14.44 3.52 0.56
N SER A 185 -15.15 3.07 -0.48
CA SER A 185 -16.61 2.95 -0.47
C SER A 185 -17.04 2.02 0.68
N GLU A 186 -18.24 2.26 1.21
CA GLU A 186 -18.78 1.41 2.27
C GLU A 186 -18.98 -0.03 1.77
N ALA A 187 -19.48 -0.18 0.54
CA ALA A 187 -19.64 -1.49 -0.10
C ALA A 187 -18.31 -2.26 -0.21
N MET A 188 -17.23 -1.62 -0.67
CA MET A 188 -15.92 -2.25 -0.76
C MET A 188 -15.33 -2.54 0.63
N THR A 189 -15.58 -1.67 1.60
CA THR A 189 -15.13 -1.86 2.98
C THR A 189 -15.77 -3.09 3.60
N GLN A 190 -17.09 -3.22 3.50
CA GLN A 190 -17.83 -4.41 3.97
C GLN A 190 -17.40 -5.68 3.22
N PHE A 191 -17.18 -5.56 1.90
CA PHE A 191 -16.64 -6.67 1.11
C PHE A 191 -15.29 -7.15 1.67
N LEU A 192 -14.33 -6.24 1.88
CA LEU A 192 -13.02 -6.59 2.42
C LEU A 192 -13.10 -7.15 3.85
N LEU A 193 -13.94 -6.59 4.72
CA LEU A 193 -14.17 -7.12 6.07
C LEU A 193 -14.66 -8.57 6.02
N GLY A 194 -15.65 -8.87 5.16
CA GLY A 194 -16.14 -10.22 4.95
C GLY A 194 -15.06 -11.18 4.43
N GLN A 195 -14.22 -10.74 3.47
CA GLN A 195 -13.13 -11.57 2.93
C GLN A 195 -12.06 -11.92 3.97
N PHE A 196 -11.84 -11.05 4.95
CA PHE A 196 -10.85 -11.27 6.01
C PHE A 196 -11.46 -11.79 7.32
N ASN A 197 -12.77 -12.03 7.38
CA ASN A 197 -13.50 -12.40 8.59
C ASN A 197 -13.24 -11.43 9.75
N LEU A 198 -13.30 -10.12 9.45
CA LEU A 198 -13.05 -9.03 10.37
C LEU A 198 -14.33 -8.25 10.66
N THR A 199 -14.31 -7.50 11.76
CA THR A 199 -15.41 -6.63 12.17
C THR A 199 -15.01 -5.15 12.08
N GLU A 200 -15.97 -4.24 12.25
CA GLU A 200 -15.73 -2.80 12.29
C GLU A 200 -14.71 -2.35 13.35
N SER A 201 -14.56 -3.10 14.46
CA SER A 201 -13.53 -2.77 15.46
C SER A 201 -12.10 -3.04 14.99
N ASP A 202 -11.95 -3.81 13.92
CA ASP A 202 -10.66 -4.16 13.31
C ASP A 202 -10.33 -3.26 12.10
N LEU A 203 -11.27 -2.37 11.72
CA LEU A 203 -11.18 -1.48 10.58
C LEU A 203 -10.57 -0.13 10.93
N PHE A 204 -9.51 0.23 10.20
CA PHE A 204 -8.84 1.52 10.34
C PHE A 204 -8.91 2.27 9.00
N ARG A 205 -9.77 3.29 8.94
CA ARG A 205 -9.81 4.24 7.81
C ARG A 205 -8.69 5.26 7.96
N VAL A 206 -7.82 5.37 6.96
CA VAL A 206 -6.61 6.21 7.02
C VAL A 206 -6.62 7.35 6.01
N ALA A 207 -6.17 8.53 6.43
CA ALA A 207 -6.11 9.76 5.63
C ALA A 207 -4.73 9.94 4.98
N GLY A 208 -4.28 8.96 4.20
CA GLY A 208 -2.95 8.97 3.58
C GLY A 208 -2.53 7.60 3.06
N PRO A 209 -1.23 7.37 2.78
CA PRO A 209 -0.74 6.05 2.41
C PRO A 209 -0.93 5.07 3.57
N VAL A 210 -1.38 3.85 3.27
CA VAL A 210 -1.36 2.77 4.26
C VAL A 210 0.09 2.46 4.62
N ASN A 211 0.36 2.18 5.90
CA ASN A 211 1.68 1.86 6.43
C ASN A 211 2.72 3.00 6.39
N LEU A 212 2.59 3.96 7.31
CA LEU A 212 3.53 5.09 7.46
C LEU A 212 4.99 4.68 7.74
N VAL A 213 5.23 3.47 8.26
CA VAL A 213 6.60 2.95 8.50
C VAL A 213 7.45 2.98 7.22
N ARG A 214 6.83 2.94 6.05
CA ARG A 214 7.54 3.01 4.76
C ARG A 214 8.18 4.37 4.48
N LEU A 215 7.79 5.42 5.20
CA LEU A 215 8.45 6.73 5.17
C LEU A 215 9.82 6.74 5.84
N MET A 216 10.13 5.75 6.69
CA MET A 216 11.41 5.67 7.42
C MET A 216 12.64 5.53 6.51
N GLN A 217 12.44 5.22 5.23
CA GLN A 217 13.53 5.18 4.24
C GLN A 217 13.89 6.57 3.69
N VAL A 218 13.00 7.56 3.81
CA VAL A 218 13.20 8.91 3.25
C VAL A 218 14.42 9.62 3.83
N PRO A 219 14.70 9.58 5.14
CA PRO A 219 15.90 10.20 5.70
C PRO A 219 17.20 9.73 5.05
N ASP A 220 17.28 8.49 4.55
CA ASP A 220 18.48 7.97 3.89
C ASP A 220 18.74 8.64 2.52
N TRP A 221 17.70 9.19 1.90
CA TRP A 221 17.77 9.86 0.59
C TRP A 221 17.93 11.37 0.66
N VAL A 222 17.77 11.95 1.86
CA VAL A 222 17.84 13.38 2.10
C VAL A 222 19.18 13.71 2.77
N VAL A 223 20.03 14.50 2.10
CA VAL A 223 21.35 14.89 2.64
C VAL A 223 21.23 16.19 3.44
N ARG A 224 20.46 16.13 4.54
CA ARG A 224 20.24 17.24 5.50
C ARG A 224 20.55 16.76 6.91
N ASN A 225 21.83 16.81 7.29
CA ASN A 225 22.29 16.32 8.60
C ASN A 225 21.78 17.19 9.76
N ASP A 226 21.48 18.44 9.49
CA ASP A 226 20.85 19.38 10.42
C ASP A 226 19.42 18.98 10.82
N LEU A 227 18.74 18.16 10.01
CA LEU A 227 17.40 17.63 10.28
C LEU A 227 17.42 16.21 10.86
N LYS A 228 18.60 15.62 11.11
CA LYS A 228 18.76 14.24 11.58
C LYS A 228 19.29 14.23 13.00
N SER A 229 18.93 13.19 13.75
CA SER A 229 19.59 12.91 15.03
C SER A 229 21.09 12.72 14.81
N PRO A 230 21.94 13.27 15.70
CA PRO A 230 23.37 13.05 15.61
C PRO A 230 23.68 11.54 15.70
N PRO A 231 24.69 11.04 14.98
CA PRO A 231 25.09 9.65 15.10
C PRO A 231 25.47 9.33 16.55
N PHE A 232 24.99 8.19 17.05
CA PHE A 232 25.38 7.72 18.37
C PHE A 232 26.86 7.33 18.34
N THR A 233 27.67 7.95 19.20
CA THR A 233 29.06 7.56 19.44
C THR A 233 29.13 6.75 20.74
N PRO A 234 29.31 5.42 20.68
CA PRO A 234 29.61 4.62 21.87
C PRO A 234 30.97 5.05 22.44
N GLY A 235 31.01 5.27 23.76
CA GLY A 235 32.25 5.55 24.49
C GLY A 235 33.07 4.31 24.79
#